data_AF-L1K2H0-F1
#
_entry.id   AF-L1K2H0-F1
#
_cell.length_a   1.000
_cell.length_b   1.000
_cell.length_c   1.000
_cell.angle_alpha   90.00
_cell.angle_beta   90.00
_cell.angle_gamma   90.00
#
_symmetry.space_group_name_H-M   'P 1'
#
loop_
_entity.id
_entity.type
_entity.pdbx_description
1 polymer ?
#
loop_
_entity_poly.entity_id
_entity_poly.type
_entity_poly.pdbx_seq_one_letter_code
_entity_poly.pdbx_strand_id
1 'polypeptide(L)'
;MTFSGKWLFDGNDHKKDRSEKLMELVRNYDIVLLNELWGCWWSSYHTRFTKQAVEEGYHVVTTPVGFFFDTGNVIISRYPIQHASEVIFRSTAGWQKMVPNGALHAACKLPSGNLLHLFTTHFQCDTAPPTELMQSSGPSGTCDLESGDSLDNGIGISVVKMLEERSEMSCGTVREQQLNELKSFVDRTVKKDGLWLVGGDLNIVGGSDEYAHIVRTFGIDSVGAPDFEPTYNTHSFLTPPGWRGVEFNVCLDHILTNLAVRKFCVLPDDVSDHKALAVVVQDNSDPLIPESEVVDLQSAAVDS
;
A
#
# COMPACT_ATOMS: atom_id res chain seq x y z
N MET A 1 -10.69 5.57 17.96
CA MET A 1 -11.08 7.02 17.93
C MET A 1 -11.12 7.54 16.49
N THR A 2 -12.22 8.13 16.00
CA THR A 2 -12.31 8.68 14.61
C THR A 2 -11.63 10.06 14.45
N PHE A 3 -10.75 10.22 13.47
CA PHE A 3 -10.10 11.47 13.08
C PHE A 3 -11.13 12.43 12.47
N SER A 4 -11.47 13.49 13.21
CA SER A 4 -12.35 14.57 12.72
C SER A 4 -11.68 15.41 11.62
N GLY A 5 -12.45 16.06 10.73
CA GLY A 5 -11.94 17.02 9.72
C GLY A 5 -11.16 18.23 10.26
N LYS A 6 -10.94 18.33 11.57
CA LYS A 6 -10.08 19.31 12.23
C LYS A 6 -8.62 19.25 11.73
N TRP A 7 -8.14 18.08 11.35
CA TRP A 7 -6.74 17.86 10.95
C TRP A 7 -6.41 18.33 9.52
N LEU A 8 -7.43 18.58 8.69
CA LEU A 8 -7.23 19.16 7.34
C LEU A 8 -6.57 20.56 7.38
N PHE A 9 -6.62 21.25 8.52
CA PHE A 9 -6.29 22.67 8.62
C PHE A 9 -5.01 23.00 9.39
N ASP A 10 -4.38 22.03 10.08
CA ASP A 10 -3.18 22.33 10.89
C ASP A 10 -1.84 22.05 10.17
N GLY A 11 -1.88 21.43 8.98
CA GLY A 11 -0.72 21.19 8.15
C GLY A 11 0.30 20.21 8.75
N ASN A 12 -0.10 19.42 9.75
CA ASN A 12 0.72 18.40 10.38
C ASN A 12 0.19 17.01 10.03
N ASP A 13 1.07 16.09 9.62
CA ASP A 13 0.68 14.73 9.23
C ASP A 13 0.46 13.80 10.45
N HIS A 14 0.54 14.32 11.69
CA HIS A 14 0.31 13.61 12.96
C HIS A 14 0.98 12.23 13.05
N LYS A 15 2.21 12.14 12.52
CA LYS A 15 2.93 10.86 12.35
C LYS A 15 3.03 10.03 13.63
N LYS A 16 3.17 10.69 14.78
CA LYS A 16 3.20 10.03 16.09
C LYS A 16 1.88 9.35 16.40
N ASP A 17 0.78 10.10 16.39
CA ASP A 17 -0.56 9.61 16.73
C ASP A 17 -1.01 8.52 15.73
N ARG A 18 -0.71 8.70 14.44
CA ARG A 18 -0.98 7.67 13.42
C ARG A 18 -0.16 6.40 13.67
N SER A 19 1.11 6.52 14.05
CA SER A 19 1.96 5.38 14.39
C SER A 19 1.46 4.62 15.62
N GLU A 20 0.91 5.32 16.62
CA GLU A 20 0.34 4.70 17.82
C GLU A 20 -0.96 3.94 17.48
N LYS A 21 -1.88 4.58 16.74
CA LYS A 21 -3.10 3.93 16.22
C LYS A 21 -2.81 2.73 15.31
N LEU A 22 -1.82 2.86 14.42
CA LEU A 22 -1.41 1.76 13.56
C LEU A 22 -1.01 0.54 14.39
N MET A 23 -0.27 0.74 15.49
CA MET A 23 0.11 -0.36 16.37
C MET A 23 -1.10 -0.96 17.09
N GLU A 24 -2.07 -0.15 17.51
CA GLU A 24 -3.33 -0.64 18.08
C GLU A 24 -4.08 -1.56 17.09
N LEU A 25 -4.15 -1.15 15.82
CA LEU A 25 -4.75 -1.97 14.77
C LEU A 25 -3.96 -3.28 14.53
N VAL A 26 -2.63 -3.18 14.45
CA VAL A 26 -1.73 -4.34 14.22
C VAL A 26 -1.94 -5.46 15.24
N ARG A 27 -2.22 -5.12 16.51
CA ARG A 27 -2.39 -6.11 17.59
C ARG A 27 -3.48 -7.16 17.32
N ASN A 28 -4.44 -6.85 16.46
CA ASN A 28 -5.57 -7.71 16.14
C ASN A 28 -5.28 -8.74 15.04
N TYR A 29 -4.07 -8.73 14.47
CA TYR A 29 -3.71 -9.56 13.32
C TYR A 29 -2.46 -10.41 13.60
N ASP A 30 -2.47 -11.63 13.04
CA ASP A 30 -1.32 -12.54 13.07
C ASP A 30 -0.21 -12.09 12.13
N ILE A 31 -0.56 -11.57 10.96
CA ILE A 31 0.36 -11.11 9.92
C ILE A 31 -0.12 -9.76 9.44
N VAL A 32 0.81 -8.82 9.27
CA VAL A 32 0.54 -7.49 8.70
C VAL A 32 1.58 -7.18 7.63
N LEU A 33 1.10 -6.73 6.47
CA LEU A 33 1.90 -6.24 5.36
C LEU A 33 1.70 -4.72 5.30
N LEU A 34 2.78 -3.95 5.37
CA LEU A 34 2.74 -2.49 5.40
C LEU A 34 3.50 -1.94 4.21
N ASN A 35 2.90 -0.94 3.55
CA ASN A 35 3.56 -0.08 2.58
C ASN A 35 3.75 1.33 3.18
N GLU A 36 4.66 2.09 2.58
CA GLU A 36 4.98 3.47 2.95
C GLU A 36 5.39 3.71 4.42
N LEU A 37 5.81 2.68 5.15
CA LEU A 37 6.43 2.86 6.46
C LEU A 37 7.92 3.16 6.29
N TRP A 38 8.23 4.30 5.67
CA TRP A 38 9.59 4.66 5.25
C TRP A 38 10.57 4.84 6.42
N GLY A 39 11.66 4.09 6.38
CA GLY A 39 12.84 4.32 7.20
C GLY A 39 13.81 5.32 6.55
N CYS A 40 14.33 6.26 7.34
CA CYS A 40 15.41 7.17 6.92
C CYS A 40 16.31 7.55 8.09
N TRP A 41 17.57 7.87 7.82
CA TRP A 41 18.58 8.18 8.86
C TRP A 41 18.28 9.40 9.75
N TRP A 42 17.42 10.33 9.32
CA TRP A 42 17.04 11.52 10.10
C TRP A 42 15.72 11.38 10.88
N SER A 43 15.02 10.24 10.75
CA SER A 43 13.75 9.97 11.43
C SER A 43 13.84 8.70 12.25
N SER A 44 13.18 8.68 13.41
CA SER A 44 13.11 7.49 14.27
C SER A 44 11.75 6.81 14.26
N TYR A 45 10.75 7.31 13.51
CA TYR A 45 9.40 6.74 13.52
C TYR A 45 9.38 5.27 13.09
N HIS A 46 10.01 4.94 11.96
CA HIS A 46 10.14 3.57 11.47
C HIS A 46 10.81 2.65 12.51
N THR A 47 11.97 3.06 13.07
CA THR A 47 12.68 2.27 14.08
C THR A 47 11.89 2.10 15.37
N ARG A 48 11.17 3.14 15.81
CA ARG A 48 10.33 3.07 17.02
C ARG A 48 9.16 2.12 16.83
N PHE A 49 8.46 2.23 15.70
CA PHE A 49 7.34 1.37 15.36
C PHE A 49 7.76 -0.10 15.28
N THR A 50 8.84 -0.39 14.54
CA THR A 50 9.35 -1.77 14.37
C THR A 50 9.88 -2.35 15.68
N LYS A 51 10.55 -1.54 16.52
CA LYS A 51 10.96 -1.95 17.87
C LYS A 51 9.76 -2.27 18.75
N GLN A 52 8.72 -1.44 18.69
CA GLN A 52 7.48 -1.68 19.44
C GLN A 52 6.78 -2.96 18.98
N ALA A 53 6.72 -3.23 17.67
CA ALA A 53 6.18 -4.51 17.16
C ALA A 53 6.94 -5.72 17.73
N VAL A 54 8.28 -5.65 17.79
CA VAL A 54 9.09 -6.71 18.40
C VAL A 54 8.79 -6.86 19.90
N GLU A 55 8.66 -5.76 20.64
CA GLU A 55 8.30 -5.75 22.07
C GLU A 55 6.90 -6.34 22.32
N GLU A 56 5.98 -6.16 21.39
CA GLU A 56 4.63 -6.75 21.39
C GLU A 56 4.64 -8.25 21.01
N GLY A 57 5.80 -8.82 20.68
CA GLY A 57 5.96 -10.25 20.39
C GLY A 57 5.81 -10.62 18.91
N TYR A 58 6.02 -9.67 17.99
CA TYR A 58 6.08 -9.95 16.56
C TYR A 58 7.50 -10.17 16.06
N HIS A 59 7.62 -10.97 15.01
CA HIS A 59 8.77 -11.00 14.12
C HIS A 59 8.61 -9.91 13.05
N VAL A 60 9.66 -9.15 12.79
CA VAL A 60 9.63 -8.01 11.87
C VAL A 60 10.71 -8.17 10.80
N VAL A 61 10.32 -7.93 9.55
CA VAL A 61 11.23 -7.85 8.39
C VAL A 61 11.03 -6.50 7.73
N THR A 62 12.14 -5.81 7.49
CA THR A 62 12.20 -4.54 6.77
C THR A 62 13.33 -4.62 5.74
N THR A 63 13.28 -3.76 4.73
CA THR A 63 14.43 -3.55 3.85
C THR A 63 15.48 -2.67 4.53
N PRO A 64 16.79 -2.84 4.27
CA PRO A 64 17.81 -1.95 4.81
C PRO A 64 17.62 -0.50 4.34
N VAL A 65 17.83 0.46 5.25
CA VAL A 65 17.87 1.88 4.88
C VAL A 65 19.11 2.13 4.02
N GLY A 66 18.89 2.51 2.76
CA GLY A 66 19.94 2.90 1.83
C GLY A 66 20.51 4.28 2.13
N PHE A 67 20.95 5.00 1.08
CA PHE A 67 21.56 6.32 1.26
C PHE A 67 20.57 7.37 1.80
N PHE A 68 19.28 7.25 1.45
CA PHE A 68 18.25 8.16 1.95
C PHE A 68 17.08 7.44 2.60
N PHE A 69 16.58 6.39 1.95
CA PHE A 69 15.37 5.68 2.33
C PHE A 69 15.54 4.17 2.17
N ASP A 70 14.71 3.41 2.86
CA ASP A 70 14.40 2.02 2.52
C ASP A 70 13.23 1.96 1.51
N THR A 71 12.66 0.78 1.27
CA THR A 71 11.54 0.60 0.32
C THR A 71 10.17 0.93 0.91
N GLY A 72 10.07 1.30 2.19
CA GLY A 72 8.82 1.54 2.89
C GLY A 72 7.99 0.27 3.16
N ASN A 73 8.44 -0.88 2.67
CA ASN A 73 7.79 -2.17 2.86
C ASN A 73 8.22 -2.80 4.18
N VAL A 74 7.24 -3.24 4.98
CA VAL A 74 7.47 -3.96 6.23
C VAL A 74 6.53 -5.15 6.33
N ILE A 75 7.08 -6.30 6.75
CA ILE A 75 6.30 -7.50 7.07
C ILE A 75 6.41 -7.75 8.57
N ILE A 76 5.26 -7.91 9.23
CA ILE A 76 5.16 -8.21 10.66
C ILE A 76 4.39 -9.53 10.82
N SER A 77 4.86 -10.44 11.66
CA SER A 77 4.25 -11.76 11.84
C SER A 77 4.36 -12.27 13.28
N ARG A 78 3.27 -12.80 13.83
CA ARG A 78 3.26 -13.61 15.06
C ARG A 78 3.94 -14.96 14.86
N TYR A 79 4.06 -15.41 13.61
CA TYR A 79 4.67 -16.70 13.28
C TYR A 79 6.16 -16.55 13.00
N PRO A 80 6.99 -17.54 13.39
CA PRO A 80 8.43 -17.47 13.19
C PRO A 80 8.83 -17.32 11.72
N ILE A 81 9.60 -16.28 11.42
CA ILE A 81 10.17 -16.01 10.10
C ILE A 81 11.42 -16.89 9.90
N GLN A 82 11.40 -17.70 8.85
CA GLN A 82 12.47 -18.63 8.51
C GLN A 82 13.51 -18.01 7.59
N HIS A 83 13.06 -17.21 6.62
CA HIS A 83 13.91 -16.47 5.71
C HIS A 83 13.19 -15.23 5.18
N ALA A 84 13.97 -14.25 4.75
CA ALA A 84 13.49 -13.04 4.11
C ALA A 84 14.40 -12.68 2.93
N SER A 85 13.84 -12.00 1.94
CA SER A 85 14.55 -11.52 0.76
C SER A 85 13.82 -10.32 0.17
N GLU A 86 14.48 -9.57 -0.70
CA GLU A 86 13.89 -8.40 -1.35
C GLU A 86 14.27 -8.34 -2.83
N VAL A 87 13.51 -7.58 -3.60
CA VAL A 87 13.87 -7.14 -4.94
C VAL A 87 13.56 -5.65 -5.06
N ILE A 88 14.53 -4.88 -5.58
CA ILE A 88 14.31 -3.49 -5.99
C ILE A 88 13.96 -3.49 -7.46
N PHE A 89 12.85 -2.87 -7.82
CA PHE A 89 12.41 -2.80 -9.21
C PHE A 89 13.36 -1.95 -10.04
N ARG A 90 13.62 -2.39 -11.27
CA ARG A 90 14.45 -1.65 -12.22
C ARG A 90 13.66 -0.55 -12.90
N SER A 91 12.35 -0.73 -13.00
CA SER A 91 11.44 0.16 -13.70
C SER A 91 10.86 1.21 -12.74
N THR A 92 11.15 2.48 -13.00
CA THR A 92 10.67 3.65 -12.23
C THR A 92 10.50 4.86 -13.16
N ALA A 93 9.57 5.76 -12.83
CA ALA A 93 9.34 7.03 -13.55
C ALA A 93 9.24 8.23 -12.59
N GLY A 94 9.47 9.44 -13.12
CA GLY A 94 9.36 10.69 -12.38
C GLY A 94 10.19 10.74 -11.09
N TRP A 95 9.63 11.34 -10.04
CA TRP A 95 10.28 11.50 -8.73
C TRP A 95 10.52 10.16 -8.02
N GLN A 96 9.75 9.11 -8.33
CA GLN A 96 9.92 7.78 -7.74
C GLN A 96 11.24 7.11 -8.15
N LYS A 97 11.97 7.64 -9.15
CA LYS A 97 13.37 7.26 -9.42
C LYS A 97 14.31 7.51 -8.23
N MET A 98 13.93 8.39 -7.30
CA MET A 98 14.73 8.73 -6.12
C MET A 98 14.42 7.84 -4.91
N VAL A 99 13.41 6.99 -4.99
CA VAL A 99 12.96 6.11 -3.90
C VAL A 99 13.10 4.65 -4.35
N PRO A 100 13.71 3.77 -3.55
CA PRO A 100 13.88 2.38 -3.95
C PRO A 100 12.54 1.64 -3.83
N ASN A 101 11.70 1.68 -4.87
CA ASN A 101 10.50 0.85 -4.93
C ASN A 101 10.86 -0.62 -5.20
N GLY A 102 10.09 -1.54 -4.65
CA GLY A 102 10.40 -2.96 -4.73
C GLY A 102 9.36 -3.85 -4.08
N ALA A 103 9.72 -5.11 -3.91
CA ALA A 103 8.94 -6.08 -3.14
C ALA A 103 9.80 -6.70 -2.04
N LEU A 104 9.22 -6.77 -0.85
CA LEU A 104 9.77 -7.45 0.31
C LEU A 104 9.10 -8.81 0.46
N HIS A 105 9.88 -9.83 0.77
CA HIS A 105 9.42 -11.18 1.00
C HIS A 105 9.86 -11.71 2.36
N ALA A 106 8.97 -12.44 3.03
CA ALA A 106 9.28 -13.22 4.21
C ALA A 106 8.54 -14.56 4.15
N ALA A 107 9.20 -15.63 4.58
CA ALA A 107 8.57 -16.94 4.70
C ALA A 107 8.35 -17.29 6.18
N CYS A 108 7.09 -17.49 6.54
CA CYS A 108 6.65 -17.74 7.91
C CYS A 108 6.22 -19.20 8.09
N LYS A 109 6.60 -19.81 9.21
CA LYS A 109 6.15 -21.17 9.54
C LYS A 109 4.80 -21.13 10.25
N LEU A 110 3.74 -21.59 9.57
CA LEU A 110 2.39 -21.67 10.12
C LEU A 110 2.27 -22.73 11.23
N PRO A 111 1.22 -22.66 12.08
CA PRO A 111 0.94 -23.70 13.07
C PRO A 111 0.78 -25.10 12.47
N SER A 112 0.25 -25.21 11.25
CA SER A 112 0.16 -26.46 10.47
C SER A 112 1.53 -27.09 10.17
N GLY A 113 2.61 -26.30 10.30
CA GLY A 113 3.97 -26.67 9.93
C GLY A 113 4.34 -26.30 8.48
N ASN A 114 3.36 -25.92 7.66
CA ASN A 114 3.57 -25.44 6.30
C ASN A 114 4.23 -24.05 6.31
N LEU A 115 4.91 -23.75 5.20
CA LEU A 115 5.58 -22.47 5.00
C LEU A 115 4.68 -21.56 4.16
N LEU A 116 4.34 -20.40 4.70
CA LEU A 116 3.62 -19.34 3.99
C LEU A 116 4.62 -18.29 3.50
N HIS A 117 4.68 -18.09 2.19
CA HIS A 117 5.45 -17.02 1.57
C HIS A 117 4.63 -15.74 1.48
N LEU A 118 5.06 -14.70 2.19
CA LEU A 118 4.45 -13.39 2.21
C LEU A 118 5.25 -12.44 1.33
N PHE A 119 4.57 -11.71 0.45
CA PHE A 119 5.15 -10.65 -0.36
C PHE A 119 4.38 -9.37 -0.13
N THR A 120 5.09 -8.27 0.09
CA THR A 120 4.49 -6.94 0.07
C THR A 120 5.25 -6.01 -0.84
N THR A 121 4.53 -5.14 -1.54
CA THR A 121 5.09 -4.28 -2.57
C THR A 121 4.26 -3.02 -2.72
N HIS A 122 4.89 -1.96 -3.22
CA HIS A 122 4.25 -0.71 -3.57
C HIS A 122 4.70 -0.30 -4.97
N PHE A 123 3.76 -0.24 -5.90
CA PHE A 123 4.04 0.02 -7.32
C PHE A 123 4.12 1.53 -7.63
N GLN A 124 4.55 1.85 -8.85
CA GLN A 124 4.59 3.20 -9.38
C GLN A 124 3.20 3.85 -9.30
N CYS A 125 3.11 4.99 -8.62
CA CYS A 125 1.90 5.79 -8.54
C CYS A 125 1.77 6.74 -9.74
N ASP A 126 0.54 7.22 -9.97
CA ASP A 126 0.30 8.29 -10.93
C ASP A 126 0.70 9.64 -10.33
N THR A 127 1.45 10.46 -11.08
CA THR A 127 2.00 11.73 -10.59
C THR A 127 1.00 12.89 -10.61
N ALA A 128 -0.11 12.74 -11.33
CA ALA A 128 -1.16 13.75 -11.44
C ALA A 128 -2.55 13.09 -11.55
N PRO A 129 -3.61 13.77 -11.10
CA PRO A 129 -4.97 13.31 -11.35
C PRO A 129 -5.23 13.16 -12.85
N PRO A 130 -5.98 12.12 -13.28
CA PRO A 130 -6.42 12.00 -14.67
C PRO A 130 -7.01 13.32 -15.18
N THR A 131 -6.55 13.76 -16.35
CA THR A 131 -6.96 15.05 -16.95
C THR A 131 -8.49 15.15 -17.08
N GLU A 132 -9.16 14.02 -17.29
CA GLU A 132 -10.61 13.88 -17.41
C GLU A 132 -11.35 14.25 -16.10
N LEU A 133 -10.76 14.00 -14.93
CA LEU A 133 -11.34 14.35 -13.62
C LEU A 133 -11.15 15.83 -13.26
N MET A 134 -10.18 16.50 -13.86
CA MET A 134 -9.98 17.93 -13.68
C MET A 134 -10.99 18.77 -14.48
N GLN A 135 -11.62 18.19 -15.51
CA GLN A 135 -12.58 18.90 -16.36
C GLN A 135 -14.02 18.85 -15.82
N SER A 136 -14.35 17.89 -14.96
CA SER A 136 -15.69 17.73 -14.37
C SER A 136 -15.95 18.62 -13.14
N SER A 137 -14.91 19.26 -12.59
CA SER A 137 -14.96 20.07 -11.36
C SER A 137 -15.08 21.58 -11.59
N GLY A 138 -15.42 22.03 -12.80
CA GLY A 138 -15.61 23.45 -13.10
C GLY A 138 -17.02 23.96 -12.74
N PRO A 139 -17.17 24.96 -11.84
CA PRO A 139 -18.38 25.78 -11.82
C PRO A 139 -18.35 26.72 -13.04
N SER A 140 -19.46 26.80 -13.76
CA SER A 140 -19.72 27.81 -14.80
C SER A 140 -19.87 29.20 -14.17
N GLY A 141 -18.78 29.76 -13.65
CA GLY A 141 -18.73 31.10 -13.07
C GLY A 141 -17.52 31.83 -13.62
N THR A 142 -17.75 32.68 -14.61
CA THR A 142 -16.79 33.70 -15.05
C THR A 142 -16.51 34.65 -13.89
N CYS A 143 -15.35 34.52 -13.26
CA CYS A 143 -14.77 35.55 -12.41
C CYS A 143 -13.46 35.97 -13.04
N ASP A 144 -13.49 37.13 -13.69
CA ASP A 144 -12.30 37.86 -14.12
C ASP A 144 -11.41 38.10 -12.90
N LEU A 145 -10.18 37.58 -12.94
CA LEU A 145 -9.14 37.90 -11.97
C LEU A 145 -7.93 38.46 -12.72
N GLU A 146 -7.69 39.72 -12.42
CA GLU A 146 -6.63 40.57 -12.92
C GLU A 146 -5.25 39.98 -12.62
N SER A 147 -4.35 40.21 -13.58
CA SER A 147 -2.92 39.97 -13.52
C SER A 147 -2.26 40.68 -12.33
N GLY A 148 -1.74 39.92 -11.38
CA GLY A 148 -0.86 40.39 -10.30
C GLY A 148 0.43 39.58 -10.26
N ASP A 149 1.53 40.25 -10.61
CA ASP A 149 2.89 39.73 -10.72
C ASP A 149 3.50 39.27 -9.37
N SER A 150 4.06 38.06 -9.41
CA SER A 150 5.34 37.60 -8.83
C SER A 150 5.70 37.85 -7.35
N LEU A 151 5.86 36.75 -6.61
CA LEU A 151 7.10 36.40 -5.89
C LEU A 151 7.08 34.88 -5.60
N ASP A 152 7.46 34.12 -6.62
CA ASP A 152 7.46 32.65 -6.64
C ASP A 152 8.82 32.09 -6.19
N ASN A 153 8.79 31.16 -5.23
CA ASN A 153 9.93 30.34 -4.78
C ASN A 153 10.20 29.21 -5.79
N GLY A 154 10.31 29.55 -7.07
CA GLY A 154 10.20 28.68 -8.25
C GLY A 154 11.41 27.81 -8.61
N ILE A 155 12.29 27.44 -7.67
CA ILE A 155 13.44 26.58 -7.99
C ILE A 155 13.09 25.08 -7.87
N GLY A 156 12.22 24.69 -6.93
CA GLY A 156 11.87 23.27 -6.71
C GLY A 156 10.91 22.68 -7.76
N ILE A 157 9.88 23.44 -8.15
CA ILE A 157 8.83 22.98 -9.08
C ILE A 157 9.33 22.94 -10.52
N SER A 158 10.25 23.86 -10.89
CA SER A 158 10.83 23.94 -12.23
C SER A 158 11.71 22.73 -12.57
N VAL A 159 12.48 22.23 -11.60
CA VAL A 159 13.35 21.04 -11.80
C VAL A 159 12.53 19.75 -11.93
N VAL A 160 11.44 19.61 -11.17
CA VAL A 160 10.52 18.47 -11.28
C VAL A 160 9.86 18.43 -12.66
N LYS A 161 9.32 19.56 -13.12
CA LYS A 161 8.72 19.67 -14.47
C LYS A 161 9.73 19.42 -15.59
N MET A 162 10.97 19.90 -15.47
CA MET A 162 12.00 19.65 -16.49
C MET A 162 12.47 18.18 -16.55
N LEU A 163 12.31 17.39 -15.49
CA LEU A 163 12.65 15.97 -15.49
C LEU A 163 11.55 15.11 -16.15
N GLU A 164 10.29 15.55 -16.08
CA GLU A 164 9.11 14.84 -16.61
C GLU A 164 9.01 14.89 -18.15
N GLU A 165 9.62 15.88 -18.82
CA GLU A 165 9.42 16.11 -20.28
C GLU A 165 10.30 15.25 -21.22
N ARG A 166 11.21 14.41 -20.70
CA ARG A 166 12.07 13.56 -21.55
C ARG A 166 11.50 12.15 -21.74
N SER A 167 10.60 11.98 -22.71
CA SER A 167 10.17 10.66 -23.24
C SER A 167 9.99 9.60 -22.14
N GLU A 168 9.35 9.97 -21.03
CA GLU A 168 9.18 9.06 -19.92
C GLU A 168 8.16 7.98 -20.31
N MET A 169 8.47 6.72 -19.96
CA MET A 169 7.46 5.67 -20.01
C MET A 169 6.26 6.10 -19.16
N SER A 170 5.04 5.81 -19.61
CA SER A 170 3.85 6.08 -18.81
C SER A 170 3.89 5.26 -17.52
N CYS A 171 3.24 5.76 -16.46
CA CYS A 171 3.15 5.06 -15.17
C CYS A 171 2.60 3.63 -15.34
N GLY A 172 1.59 3.44 -16.20
CA GLY A 172 1.06 2.11 -16.51
C GLY A 172 2.09 1.16 -17.14
N THR A 173 2.94 1.63 -18.07
CA THR A 173 4.02 0.77 -18.60
C THR A 173 5.08 0.45 -17.55
N VAL A 174 5.36 1.37 -16.62
CA VAL A 174 6.25 1.09 -15.48
C VAL A 174 5.65 0.03 -14.57
N ARG A 175 4.36 0.16 -14.20
CA ARG A 175 3.65 -0.82 -13.37
C ARG A 175 3.57 -2.19 -14.04
N GLU A 176 3.35 -2.26 -15.35
CA GLU A 176 3.40 -3.53 -16.10
C GLU A 176 4.78 -4.21 -15.97
N GLN A 177 5.87 -3.45 -16.05
CA GLN A 177 7.20 -4.01 -15.85
C GLN A 177 7.44 -4.44 -14.40
N GLN A 178 7.00 -3.64 -13.42
CA GLN A 178 7.08 -3.99 -12.00
C GLN A 178 6.26 -5.26 -11.68
N LEU A 179 5.08 -5.43 -12.29
CA LEU A 179 4.28 -6.64 -12.18
C LEU A 179 5.04 -7.88 -12.68
N ASN A 180 5.71 -7.77 -13.82
CA ASN A 180 6.54 -8.84 -14.38
C ASN A 180 7.75 -9.16 -13.49
N GLU A 181 8.38 -8.13 -12.91
CA GLU A 181 9.47 -8.29 -11.94
C GLU A 181 8.98 -8.98 -10.66
N LEU A 182 7.83 -8.57 -10.12
CA LEU A 182 7.19 -9.18 -8.95
C LEU A 182 6.82 -10.64 -9.22
N LYS A 183 6.17 -10.94 -10.36
CA LYS A 183 5.81 -12.32 -10.73
C LYS A 183 7.06 -13.21 -10.83
N SER A 184 8.10 -12.71 -11.48
CA SER A 184 9.39 -13.41 -11.59
C SER A 184 10.03 -13.65 -10.21
N PHE A 185 9.86 -12.71 -9.27
CA PHE A 185 10.34 -12.85 -7.90
C PHE A 185 9.56 -13.92 -7.13
N VAL A 186 8.23 -13.90 -7.21
CA VAL A 186 7.36 -14.93 -6.61
C VAL A 186 7.70 -16.31 -7.17
N ASP A 187 7.77 -16.47 -8.49
CA ASP A 187 8.02 -17.77 -9.14
C ASP A 187 9.37 -18.41 -8.80
N ARG A 188 10.40 -17.58 -8.59
CA ARG A 188 11.73 -18.08 -8.18
C ARG A 188 11.81 -18.40 -6.68
N THR A 189 10.93 -17.81 -5.88
CA THR A 189 10.98 -17.88 -4.42
C THR A 189 10.07 -19.00 -3.89
N VAL A 190 8.86 -19.11 -4.44
CA VAL A 190 7.87 -20.10 -4.04
C VAL A 190 8.09 -21.38 -4.84
N LYS A 191 8.40 -22.47 -4.13
CA LYS A 191 8.49 -23.80 -4.78
C LYS A 191 7.12 -24.19 -5.35
N LYS A 192 7.12 -25.11 -6.32
CA LYS A 192 5.89 -25.70 -6.84
C LYS A 192 5.00 -26.17 -5.67
N ASP A 193 3.74 -25.75 -5.68
CA ASP A 193 2.71 -26.04 -4.65
C ASP A 193 2.91 -25.33 -3.29
N GLY A 194 3.82 -24.36 -3.18
CA GLY A 194 3.99 -23.55 -1.97
C GLY A 194 2.81 -22.60 -1.72
N LEU A 195 2.50 -22.34 -0.44
CA LEU A 195 1.50 -21.35 -0.03
C LEU A 195 2.07 -19.95 -0.16
N TRP A 196 1.31 -19.04 -0.74
CA TRP A 196 1.76 -17.66 -0.92
C TRP A 196 0.62 -16.65 -0.83
N LEU A 197 1.00 -15.45 -0.39
CA LEU A 197 0.15 -14.27 -0.37
C LEU A 197 1.00 -13.08 -0.80
N VAL A 198 0.51 -12.34 -1.80
CA VAL A 198 1.05 -11.06 -2.25
C VAL A 198 0.04 -10.00 -1.86
N GLY A 199 0.46 -8.95 -1.16
CA GLY A 199 -0.43 -7.87 -0.77
C GLY A 199 0.24 -6.51 -0.70
N GLY A 200 -0.46 -5.47 -1.12
CA GLY A 200 -0.01 -4.08 -1.00
C GLY A 200 -0.71 -3.15 -1.97
N ASP A 201 -0.26 -1.90 -1.97
CA ASP A 201 -0.72 -0.89 -2.92
C ASP A 201 -0.08 -1.11 -4.29
N LEU A 202 -0.86 -1.67 -5.22
CA LEU A 202 -0.39 -1.91 -6.59
C LEU A 202 -0.58 -0.68 -7.48
N ASN A 203 -1.20 0.40 -6.99
CA ASN A 203 -1.54 1.58 -7.79
C ASN A 203 -2.29 1.22 -9.09
N ILE A 204 -3.03 0.12 -9.08
CA ILE A 204 -3.81 -0.39 -10.22
C ILE A 204 -5.28 -0.39 -9.80
N VAL A 205 -6.11 0.33 -10.55
CA VAL A 205 -7.54 0.44 -10.25
C VAL A 205 -8.23 -0.92 -10.46
N GLY A 206 -8.93 -1.41 -9.44
CA GLY A 206 -9.76 -2.61 -9.53
C GLY A 206 -10.75 -2.55 -10.72
N GLY A 207 -10.86 -3.66 -11.46
CA GLY A 207 -11.75 -3.75 -12.63
C GLY A 207 -11.24 -3.06 -13.92
N SER A 208 -10.09 -2.38 -13.88
CA SER A 208 -9.47 -1.79 -15.06
C SER A 208 -8.84 -2.82 -16.02
N ASP A 209 -8.47 -2.40 -17.23
CA ASP A 209 -7.70 -3.22 -18.18
C ASP A 209 -6.34 -3.65 -17.62
N GLU A 210 -5.73 -2.78 -16.81
CA GLU A 210 -4.47 -3.04 -16.11
C GLU A 210 -4.67 -4.10 -15.02
N TYR A 211 -5.77 -4.05 -14.28
CA TYR A 211 -6.17 -5.11 -13.33
C TYR A 211 -6.36 -6.45 -14.05
N ALA A 212 -7.03 -6.47 -15.22
CA ALA A 212 -7.18 -7.71 -15.98
C ALA A 212 -5.82 -8.32 -16.39
N HIS A 213 -4.77 -7.50 -16.51
CA HIS A 213 -3.40 -7.98 -16.74
C HIS A 213 -2.78 -8.61 -15.48
N ILE A 214 -3.07 -8.10 -14.27
CA ILE A 214 -2.72 -8.77 -13.00
C ILE A 214 -3.30 -10.18 -12.96
N VAL A 215 -4.61 -10.30 -13.22
CA VAL A 215 -5.33 -11.58 -13.18
C VAL A 215 -4.74 -12.59 -14.16
N ARG A 216 -4.44 -12.16 -15.39
CA ARG A 216 -3.78 -13.01 -16.39
C ARG A 216 -2.37 -13.43 -15.95
N THR A 217 -1.64 -12.54 -15.30
CA THR A 217 -0.25 -12.79 -14.89
C THR A 217 -0.17 -13.78 -13.74
N PHE A 218 -1.01 -13.61 -12.71
CA PHE A 218 -1.02 -14.47 -11.53
C PHE A 218 -1.95 -15.69 -11.68
N GLY A 219 -2.88 -15.66 -12.64
CA GLY A 219 -3.89 -16.69 -12.84
C GLY A 219 -4.97 -16.72 -11.76
N ILE A 220 -5.09 -15.65 -10.98
CA ILE A 220 -6.05 -15.52 -9.87
C ILE A 220 -6.50 -14.07 -9.71
N ASP A 221 -7.76 -13.89 -9.35
CA ASP A 221 -8.31 -12.59 -8.98
C ASP A 221 -7.79 -12.10 -7.64
N SER A 222 -7.78 -10.79 -7.45
CA SER A 222 -7.56 -10.23 -6.13
C SER A 222 -8.74 -10.52 -5.22
N VAL A 223 -8.47 -10.75 -3.94
CA VAL A 223 -9.49 -11.04 -2.94
C VAL A 223 -10.51 -9.91 -2.87
N GLY A 224 -11.77 -10.23 -3.09
CA GLY A 224 -12.89 -9.27 -3.10
C GLY A 224 -13.04 -8.46 -4.39
N ALA A 225 -12.07 -8.52 -5.30
CA ALA A 225 -12.09 -7.79 -6.56
C ALA A 225 -13.14 -8.32 -7.56
N PRO A 226 -13.60 -7.48 -8.50
CA PRO A 226 -13.24 -6.07 -8.68
C PRO A 226 -14.08 -5.08 -7.85
N ASP A 227 -15.14 -5.54 -7.18
CA ASP A 227 -16.25 -4.67 -6.72
C ASP A 227 -16.26 -4.38 -5.20
N PHE A 228 -15.10 -4.38 -4.54
CA PHE A 228 -15.03 -4.03 -3.11
C PHE A 228 -14.97 -2.53 -2.86
N GLU A 229 -15.13 -2.11 -1.60
CA GLU A 229 -15.10 -0.70 -1.23
C GLU A 229 -13.76 -0.04 -1.63
N PRO A 230 -13.78 1.23 -2.05
CA PRO A 230 -12.57 1.99 -2.32
C PRO A 230 -11.59 1.96 -1.15
N THR A 231 -10.34 1.62 -1.46
CA THR A 231 -9.24 1.65 -0.49
C THR A 231 -8.61 3.03 -0.43
N TYR A 232 -8.57 3.74 -1.56
CA TYR A 232 -8.10 5.12 -1.61
C TYR A 232 -9.26 6.08 -1.84
N ASN A 233 -9.24 7.20 -1.11
CA ASN A 233 -10.09 8.35 -1.41
C ASN A 233 -9.40 9.69 -1.13
N THR A 234 -9.80 10.70 -1.89
CA THR A 234 -9.28 12.07 -1.79
C THR A 234 -9.89 12.90 -0.66
N HIS A 235 -10.75 12.30 0.17
CA HIS A 235 -11.32 12.96 1.35
C HIS A 235 -10.40 12.86 2.57
N SER A 236 -9.32 12.08 2.49
CA SER A 236 -8.32 12.01 3.55
C SER A 236 -7.61 13.35 3.75
N PHE A 237 -7.28 13.67 5.00
CA PHE A 237 -6.46 14.86 5.30
C PHE A 237 -5.01 14.73 4.83
N LEU A 238 -4.58 13.49 4.56
CA LEU A 238 -3.27 13.17 4.01
C LEU A 238 -3.25 13.30 2.48
N THR A 239 -4.42 13.49 1.83
CA THR A 239 -4.50 13.67 0.38
C THR A 239 -3.60 14.82 -0.08
N PRO A 240 -2.69 14.57 -1.04
CA PRO A 240 -1.76 15.57 -1.53
C PRO A 240 -2.48 16.83 -2.04
N PRO A 241 -1.90 18.04 -1.90
CA PRO A 241 -2.55 19.28 -2.29
C PRO A 241 -3.14 19.30 -3.70
N GLY A 242 -2.47 18.67 -4.67
CA GLY A 242 -2.92 18.61 -6.07
C GLY A 242 -4.18 17.75 -6.31
N TRP A 243 -4.56 16.92 -5.34
CA TRP A 243 -5.73 16.03 -5.41
C TRP A 243 -6.90 16.52 -4.55
N ARG A 244 -6.71 17.61 -3.78
CA ARG A 244 -7.76 18.15 -2.91
C ARG A 244 -8.91 18.71 -3.73
N GLY A 245 -10.14 18.28 -3.42
CA GLY A 245 -11.35 18.72 -4.10
C GLY A 245 -11.69 17.96 -5.38
N VAL A 246 -10.83 17.03 -5.82
CA VAL A 246 -11.15 16.06 -6.87
C VAL A 246 -11.83 14.88 -6.20
N GLU A 247 -13.07 14.52 -6.57
CA GLU A 247 -13.68 13.28 -6.07
C GLU A 247 -13.04 12.10 -6.79
N PHE A 248 -12.24 11.32 -6.06
CA PHE A 248 -11.57 10.14 -6.59
C PHE A 248 -11.60 9.05 -5.53
N ASN A 249 -12.33 7.96 -5.83
CA ASN A 249 -12.57 6.84 -4.95
C ASN A 249 -12.26 5.56 -5.74
N VAL A 250 -11.17 4.88 -5.41
CA VAL A 250 -10.67 3.74 -6.19
C VAL A 250 -10.09 2.64 -5.29
N CYS A 251 -10.07 1.42 -5.81
CA CYS A 251 -9.41 0.27 -5.17
C CYS A 251 -8.01 0.12 -5.76
N LEU A 252 -6.99 0.50 -5.00
CA LEU A 252 -5.57 0.45 -5.41
C LEU A 252 -4.77 -0.62 -4.68
N ASP A 253 -5.26 -1.01 -3.51
CA ASP A 253 -4.68 -2.05 -2.67
C ASP A 253 -5.27 -3.39 -3.05
N HIS A 254 -4.42 -4.41 -3.21
CA HIS A 254 -4.82 -5.73 -3.65
C HIS A 254 -4.19 -6.80 -2.78
N ILE A 255 -4.91 -7.90 -2.59
CA ILE A 255 -4.38 -9.16 -2.05
C ILE A 255 -4.56 -10.25 -3.10
N LEU A 256 -3.49 -10.94 -3.47
CA LEU A 256 -3.48 -12.11 -4.35
C LEU A 256 -2.97 -13.30 -3.55
N THR A 257 -3.66 -14.44 -3.59
CA THR A 257 -3.24 -15.59 -2.78
C THR A 257 -3.79 -16.92 -3.31
N ASN A 258 -3.04 -18.00 -3.13
CA ASN A 258 -3.54 -19.37 -3.37
C ASN A 258 -4.13 -20.06 -2.13
N LEU A 259 -4.27 -19.34 -1.01
CA LEU A 259 -4.93 -19.83 0.19
C LEU A 259 -6.46 -19.75 0.05
N ALA A 260 -7.17 -20.58 0.82
CA ALA A 260 -8.62 -20.46 0.89
C ALA A 260 -9.01 -19.20 1.68
N VAL A 261 -9.65 -18.24 1.02
CA VAL A 261 -10.20 -17.06 1.69
C VAL A 261 -11.52 -17.41 2.35
N ARG A 262 -11.62 -17.13 3.65
CA ARG A 262 -12.84 -17.30 4.45
C ARG A 262 -13.62 -16.01 4.61
N LYS A 263 -12.89 -14.92 4.88
CA LYS A 263 -13.48 -13.60 5.10
C LYS A 263 -12.59 -12.54 4.53
N PHE A 264 -13.20 -11.48 4.03
CA PHE A 264 -12.52 -10.31 3.50
C PHE A 264 -13.34 -9.06 3.83
N CYS A 265 -12.66 -7.97 4.17
CA CYS A 265 -13.28 -6.65 4.22
C CYS A 265 -12.24 -5.54 4.05
N VAL A 266 -12.72 -4.38 3.66
CA VAL A 266 -12.00 -3.11 3.78
C VAL A 266 -12.26 -2.56 5.17
N LEU A 267 -11.21 -2.18 5.90
CA LEU A 267 -11.35 -1.65 7.24
C LEU A 267 -11.80 -0.19 7.20
N PRO A 268 -12.72 0.24 8.07
CA PRO A 268 -13.14 1.63 8.18
C PRO A 268 -12.14 2.46 8.99
N ASP A 269 -10.84 2.19 8.84
CA ASP A 269 -9.79 2.89 9.57
C ASP A 269 -9.45 4.24 8.92
N ASP A 270 -8.74 5.07 9.67
CA ASP A 270 -8.33 6.41 9.28
C ASP A 270 -6.83 6.65 9.50
N VAL A 271 -6.07 5.56 9.61
CA VAL A 271 -4.63 5.61 9.93
C VAL A 271 -3.82 6.15 8.75
N SER A 272 -4.31 5.97 7.53
CA SER A 272 -3.75 6.52 6.30
C SER A 272 -4.83 7.14 5.40
N ASP A 273 -4.41 7.73 4.28
CA ASP A 273 -5.24 8.00 3.11
C ASP A 273 -5.72 6.75 2.37
N HIS A 274 -5.06 5.62 2.58
CA HIS A 274 -5.54 4.30 2.22
C HIS A 274 -6.21 3.62 3.42
N LYS A 275 -7.33 2.95 3.17
CA LYS A 275 -7.96 2.01 4.09
C LYS A 275 -7.30 0.64 3.98
N ALA A 276 -7.05 0.01 5.12
CA ALA A 276 -6.43 -1.31 5.13
C ALA A 276 -7.39 -2.41 4.62
N LEU A 277 -6.80 -3.42 3.99
CA LEU A 277 -7.48 -4.67 3.65
C LEU A 277 -7.25 -5.71 4.74
N ALA A 278 -8.32 -6.38 5.17
CA ALA A 278 -8.26 -7.47 6.13
C ALA A 278 -8.81 -8.75 5.51
N VAL A 279 -8.11 -9.87 5.73
CA VAL A 279 -8.47 -11.17 5.21
C VAL A 279 -8.27 -12.25 6.27
N VAL A 280 -9.23 -13.17 6.39
CA VAL A 280 -9.04 -14.45 7.08
C VAL A 280 -8.79 -15.50 6.02
N VAL A 281 -7.60 -16.09 6.04
CA VAL A 281 -7.19 -17.15 5.12
C VAL A 281 -7.00 -18.46 5.87
N GLN A 282 -7.13 -19.56 5.15
CA GLN A 282 -6.92 -20.90 5.67
C GLN A 282 -5.98 -21.69 4.76
N ASP A 283 -5.08 -22.45 5.39
CA ASP A 283 -4.30 -23.48 4.72
C ASP A 283 -5.23 -24.59 4.23
N ASN A 284 -5.10 -24.99 2.96
CA ASN A 284 -5.96 -26.00 2.36
C ASN A 284 -5.79 -27.39 2.99
N SER A 285 -4.72 -27.64 3.74
CA SER A 285 -4.54 -28.88 4.50
C SER A 285 -5.29 -28.93 5.83
N ASP A 286 -5.75 -27.79 6.35
CA ASP A 286 -6.36 -27.72 7.67
C ASP A 286 -7.84 -28.13 7.64
N PRO A 287 -8.37 -28.76 8.70
CA PRO A 287 -9.80 -29.01 8.82
C PRO A 287 -10.60 -27.70 8.70
N LEU A 288 -11.72 -27.71 8.00
CA LEU A 288 -12.59 -26.53 7.88
C LEU A 288 -12.96 -26.00 9.27
N ILE A 289 -12.57 -24.75 9.55
CA ILE A 289 -13.02 -24.04 10.75
C ILE A 289 -14.50 -23.71 10.55
N PRO A 290 -15.39 -24.00 11.51
CA PRO A 290 -16.80 -23.63 11.42
C PRO A 290 -16.96 -22.10 11.24
N GLU A 291 -17.90 -21.66 10.40
CA GLU A 291 -18.19 -20.22 10.17
C GLU A 291 -18.45 -19.44 11.47
N SER A 292 -19.05 -20.09 12.48
CA SER A 292 -19.29 -19.49 13.80
C SER A 292 -18.03 -19.14 14.59
N GLU A 293 -16.87 -19.70 14.20
CA GLU A 293 -15.58 -19.47 14.85
C GLU A 293 -14.70 -18.48 14.05
N VAL A 294 -15.14 -18.05 12.86
CA VAL A 294 -14.43 -17.05 12.07
C VAL A 294 -14.61 -15.68 12.71
N VAL A 295 -13.49 -15.08 13.13
CA VAL A 295 -13.46 -13.78 13.82
C VAL A 295 -14.16 -12.70 13.00
N ASP A 296 -14.90 -11.83 13.68
CA ASP A 296 -15.47 -10.66 13.03
C ASP A 296 -14.43 -9.56 12.79
N LEU A 297 -13.99 -9.43 11.53
CA LEU A 297 -12.97 -8.46 11.12
C LEU A 297 -13.39 -7.00 11.39
N GLN A 298 -14.68 -6.66 11.33
CA GLN A 298 -15.12 -5.28 11.54
C GLN A 298 -15.12 -4.88 13.01
N SER A 299 -15.55 -5.77 13.91
CA SER A 299 -15.49 -5.47 15.36
C SER A 299 -14.06 -5.26 15.84
N ALA A 300 -13.09 -5.97 15.25
CA ALA A 300 -11.68 -5.82 15.59
C ALA A 300 -11.13 -4.42 15.26
N ALA A 301 -11.66 -3.73 14.25
CA ALA A 301 -11.20 -2.40 13.85
C ALA A 301 -11.91 -1.24 14.58
N VAL A 302 -13.13 -1.46 15.10
CA VAL A 302 -13.92 -0.41 15.77
C VAL A 302 -13.51 -0.21 17.23
N ASP A 303 -12.99 -1.26 17.88
CA ASP A 303 -12.56 -1.23 19.27
C ASP A 303 -11.12 -0.70 19.47
N SER A 304 -10.40 -0.39 18.39
CA SER A 304 -9.10 0.33 18.36
C SER A 304 -9.28 1.82 18.06
#